data_AF-A0A1F6DRE4-F1
#
_entry.id   AF-A0A1F6DRE4-F1
#
_cell.length_a   1.000
_cell.length_b   1.000
_cell.length_c   1.000
_cell.angle_alpha   90.00
_cell.angle_beta   90.00
_cell.angle_gamma   90.00
#
_symmetry.space_group_name_H-M   'P 1'
#
loop_
_entity.id
_entity.type
_entity.pdbx_description
1 polymer ?
#
loop_
_entity_poly.entity_id
_entity_poly.type
_entity_poly.pdbx_seq_one_letter_code
_entity_poly.pdbx_strand_id
1 'polypeptide(L)'
;MKKLKTKTLWVIAIASGLFFILSPLIATPIGTLADKILLARFAEQWSLTHSADPFWYMALGEQIFTFTTLFVAFVALVFGVLAARELYKRH
;
A
#
# COMPACT_ATOMS: atom_id res chain seq x y z
N MET A 1 15.35 18.66 18.40
CA MET A 1 14.26 17.67 18.20
C MET A 1 13.72 17.24 19.57
N LYS A 2 12.44 17.51 19.88
CA LYS A 2 11.83 17.07 21.16
C LYS A 2 11.77 15.54 21.18
N LYS A 3 12.33 14.91 22.22
CA LYS A 3 12.21 13.45 22.42
C LYS A 3 10.74 13.07 22.59
N LEU A 4 10.22 12.18 21.74
CA LEU A 4 8.87 11.63 21.87
C LEU A 4 8.73 10.89 23.21
N LYS A 5 7.56 10.98 23.86
CA LYS A 5 7.28 10.25 25.11
C LYS A 5 7.20 8.74 24.84
N THR A 6 7.61 7.91 25.79
CA THR A 6 7.58 6.43 25.69
C THR A 6 6.18 5.90 25.37
N LYS A 7 5.12 6.49 25.98
CA LYS A 7 3.73 6.14 25.65
C LYS A 7 3.39 6.38 24.18
N THR A 8 3.89 7.47 23.60
CA THR A 8 3.67 7.81 22.18
C THR A 8 4.37 6.82 21.25
N LEU A 9 5.58 6.35 21.60
CA LEU A 9 6.29 5.34 20.80
C LEU A 9 5.57 3.98 20.80
N TRP A 10 4.98 3.58 21.93
CA TRP A 10 4.15 2.36 22.00
C TRP A 10 2.92 2.46 21.12
N VAL A 11 2.23 3.61 21.13
CA VAL A 11 1.09 3.86 20.24
C VAL A 11 1.51 3.76 18.77
N ILE A 12 2.66 4.33 18.40
CA ILE A 12 3.18 4.24 17.02
C ILE A 12 3.48 2.80 16.64
N ALA A 13 4.13 2.02 17.50
CA ALA A 13 4.44 0.61 17.21
C ALA A 13 3.17 -0.24 17.01
N ILE A 14 2.15 -0.06 17.86
CA ILE A 14 0.87 -0.77 17.75
C ILE A 14 0.09 -0.33 16.50
N ALA A 15 0.02 0.98 16.26
CA ALA A 15 -0.64 1.53 15.08
C ALA A 15 0.02 1.02 13.79
N SER A 16 1.35 1.05 13.72
CA SER A 16 2.12 0.48 12.61
C SER A 16 1.79 -1.00 12.36
N GLY A 17 1.67 -1.82 13.42
CA GLY A 17 1.25 -3.21 13.29
C GLY A 17 -0.17 -3.35 12.71
N LEU A 18 -1.11 -2.52 13.17
CA LEU A 18 -2.47 -2.47 12.62
C LEU A 18 -2.48 -2.05 11.14
N PHE A 19 -1.70 -1.04 10.77
CA PHE A 19 -1.58 -0.56 9.38
C PHE A 19 -0.91 -1.60 8.46
N PHE A 20 -0.02 -2.43 8.98
CA PHE A 20 0.55 -3.55 8.23
C PHE A 20 -0.53 -4.59 7.89
N ILE A 21 -1.36 -4.99 8.86
CA ILE A 21 -2.46 -5.95 8.65
C ILE A 21 -3.54 -5.37 7.73
N LEU A 22 -3.87 -4.09 7.90
CA LEU A 22 -4.86 -3.38 7.10
C LEU A 22 -4.33 -2.89 5.74
N SER A 23 -3.08 -3.17 5.39
CA SER A 23 -2.48 -2.71 4.13
C SER A 23 -3.27 -3.11 2.87
N PRO A 24 -3.91 -4.29 2.76
CA PRO A 24 -4.74 -4.60 1.60
C PRO A 24 -5.97 -3.70 1.52
N LEU A 25 -6.60 -3.41 2.67
CA LEU A 25 -7.78 -2.56 2.76
C LEU A 25 -7.49 -1.12 2.37
N ILE A 26 -6.30 -0.62 2.73
CA ILE A 26 -5.81 0.72 2.39
C ILE A 26 -5.40 0.80 0.92
N ALA A 27 -4.93 -0.31 0.33
CA ALA A 27 -4.59 -0.40 -1.08
C ALA A 27 -5.82 -0.49 -1.99
N THR A 28 -6.98 -0.94 -1.50
CA THR A 28 -8.25 -1.07 -2.26
C THR A 28 -8.64 0.19 -3.07
N PRO A 29 -8.66 1.42 -2.51
CA PRO A 29 -8.98 2.61 -3.29
C PRO A 29 -7.99 2.86 -4.45
N ILE A 30 -6.72 2.50 -4.28
CA ILE A 30 -5.70 2.66 -5.33
C ILE A 30 -5.87 1.58 -6.39
N GLY A 31 -6.12 0.32 -5.99
CA GLY A 31 -6.43 -0.77 -6.91
C GLY A 31 -7.67 -0.49 -7.76
N THR A 32 -8.77 -0.05 -7.12
CA THR A 32 -10.01 0.31 -7.84
C THR A 32 -9.85 1.49 -8.79
N LEU A 33 -9.01 2.48 -8.46
CA LEU A 33 -8.67 3.56 -9.39
C LEU A 33 -7.84 3.06 -10.57
N ALA A 34 -6.85 2.20 -10.32
CA ALA A 34 -6.04 1.58 -11.36
C ALA A 34 -6.92 0.75 -12.31
N ASP A 35 -7.81 -0.08 -11.78
CA ASP A 35 -8.75 -0.87 -12.57
C ASP A 35 -9.64 0.01 -13.45
N LYS A 36 -10.18 1.12 -12.90
CA LYS A 36 -11.00 2.06 -13.68
C LYS A 36 -10.21 2.71 -14.83
N ILE A 37 -8.97 3.12 -14.58
CA ILE A 37 -8.10 3.72 -15.60
C ILE A 37 -7.75 2.67 -16.67
N LEU A 38 -7.36 1.47 -16.26
CA LEU A 38 -7.01 0.38 -17.17
C LEU A 38 -8.19 -0.07 -18.01
N LEU A 39 -9.40 -0.14 -17.43
CA LEU A 39 -10.62 -0.47 -18.15
C LEU A 39 -11.01 0.62 -19.15
N ALA A 40 -10.86 1.90 -18.79
CA ALA A 40 -11.07 3.02 -19.72
C ALA A 40 -10.08 2.99 -20.89
N ARG A 41 -8.80 2.73 -20.61
CA ARG A 41 -7.77 2.56 -21.64
C ARG A 41 -8.02 1.35 -22.53
N PHE A 42 -8.41 0.22 -21.96
CA PHE A 42 -8.80 -0.95 -22.71
C PHE A 42 -9.99 -0.64 -23.64
N ALA A 43 -11.03 0.04 -23.15
CA ALA A 43 -12.18 0.42 -23.98
C ALA A 43 -11.81 1.34 -25.16
N GLU A 44 -10.94 2.34 -24.92
CA GLU A 44 -10.41 3.21 -25.99
C GLU A 44 -9.64 2.39 -27.04
N GLN A 45 -8.72 1.53 -26.60
CA GLN A 45 -7.82 0.79 -27.48
C GLN A 45 -8.51 -0.36 -28.22
N TRP A 46 -9.48 -1.01 -27.56
CA TRP A 46 -10.34 -2.01 -28.17
C TRP A 46 -11.18 -1.39 -29.29
N SER A 47 -11.77 -0.21 -29.07
CA SER A 47 -12.60 0.47 -30.07
C SER A 47 -11.83 0.83 -31.35
N LEU A 48 -10.52 1.08 -31.24
CA LEU A 48 -9.66 1.49 -32.35
C LEU A 48 -9.00 0.32 -33.08
N THR A 49 -8.64 -0.74 -32.35
CA THR A 49 -7.71 -1.76 -32.88
C THR A 49 -8.26 -3.19 -32.81
N HIS A 50 -9.27 -3.47 -31.97
CA HIS A 50 -9.84 -4.81 -31.73
C HIS A 50 -8.81 -5.93 -31.42
N SER A 51 -7.58 -5.55 -31.09
CA SER A 51 -6.44 -6.46 -30.89
C SER A 51 -5.80 -6.32 -29.50
N ALA A 52 -6.42 -5.55 -28.60
CA ALA A 52 -5.91 -5.37 -27.25
C ALA A 52 -6.17 -6.63 -26.42
N ASP A 53 -5.13 -7.18 -25.80
CA ASP A 53 -5.23 -8.39 -24.97
C ASP A 53 -5.76 -8.03 -23.57
N PRO A 54 -6.98 -8.47 -23.19
CA PRO A 54 -7.56 -8.17 -21.88
C PRO A 54 -6.75 -8.74 -20.70
N PHE A 55 -5.99 -9.82 -20.91
CA PHE A 55 -5.18 -10.41 -19.84
C PHE A 55 -4.04 -9.51 -19.38
N TRP A 56 -3.50 -8.69 -20.31
CA TRP A 56 -2.42 -7.77 -19.99
C TRP A 56 -2.87 -6.63 -19.07
N TYR A 57 -4.07 -6.08 -19.31
CA TYR A 57 -4.65 -5.03 -18.46
C TYR A 57 -5.03 -5.57 -17.07
N MET A 58 -5.54 -6.81 -16.99
CA MET A 58 -5.86 -7.43 -15.71
C MET A 58 -4.60 -7.68 -14.86
N ALA A 59 -3.52 -8.17 -15.48
CA ALA A 59 -2.23 -8.38 -14.82
C ALA A 59 -1.62 -7.06 -14.31
N LEU A 60 -1.78 -5.95 -15.06
CA LEU A 60 -1.36 -4.62 -14.63
C LEU A 60 -2.12 -4.12 -13.40
N GLY A 61 -3.44 -4.31 -13.36
CA GLY A 61 -4.27 -3.94 -12.20
C GLY A 61 -3.82 -4.69 -10.94
N GLU A 62 -3.61 -6.00 -11.06
CA GLU A 62 -3.12 -6.85 -9.98
C GLU A 62 -1.72 -6.47 -9.50
N GLN A 63 -0.81 -6.14 -10.42
CA GLN A 63 0.52 -5.64 -10.08
C GLN A 63 0.45 -4.32 -9.32
N ILE A 64 -0.35 -3.35 -9.78
CA ILE A 64 -0.49 -2.05 -9.11
C ILE A 64 -1.05 -2.22 -7.70
N PHE A 65 -2.08 -3.06 -7.54
CA PHE A 65 -2.64 -3.39 -6.23
C PHE A 65 -1.57 -4.01 -5.32
N THR A 66 -0.88 -5.04 -5.80
CA THR A 66 0.16 -5.76 -5.04
C THR A 66 1.31 -4.84 -4.63
N PHE A 67 1.83 -4.02 -5.54
CA PHE A 67 2.88 -3.05 -5.24
C PHE A 67 2.43 -2.04 -4.18
N THR A 68 1.19 -1.56 -4.27
CA THR A 68 0.63 -0.61 -3.32
C THR A 68 0.48 -1.24 -1.94
N THR A 69 -0.04 -2.46 -1.86
CA THR A 69 -0.15 -3.20 -0.59
C THR A 69 1.21 -3.41 0.05
N LEU A 70 2.20 -3.88 -0.72
CA LEU A 70 3.57 -4.09 -0.25
C LEU A 70 4.22 -2.79 0.21
N PHE A 71 4.00 -1.69 -0.52
CA PHE A 71 4.54 -0.39 -0.15
C PHE A 71 3.97 0.11 1.19
N VAL A 72 2.64 0.05 1.38
CA VAL A 72 1.99 0.44 2.64
C VAL A 72 2.47 -0.44 3.79
N ALA A 73 2.55 -1.75 3.57
CA ALA A 73 3.06 -2.70 4.56
C ALA A 73 4.52 -2.42 4.95
N PHE A 74 5.37 -2.14 3.96
CA PHE A 74 6.78 -1.82 4.17
C PHE A 74 6.95 -0.53 4.98
N VAL A 75 6.25 0.54 4.60
CA VAL A 75 6.28 1.82 5.31
C VAL A 75 5.81 1.64 6.77
N ALA A 76 4.73 0.88 6.99
CA ALA A 76 4.22 0.57 8.32
C ALA A 76 5.28 -0.16 9.17
N LEU A 77 5.95 -1.16 8.60
CA LEU A 77 7.03 -1.90 9.26
C LEU A 77 8.22 -0.99 9.60
N VAL A 78 8.68 -0.14 8.69
CA VAL A 78 9.81 0.77 8.95
C VAL A 78 9.51 1.68 10.14
N PHE A 79 8.32 2.31 10.18
CA PHE A 79 7.94 3.14 11.32
C PHE A 79 7.78 2.35 12.61
N GLY A 80 7.21 1.14 12.55
CA GLY A 80 7.07 0.25 13.70
C GLY A 80 8.42 -0.16 14.27
N VAL A 81 9.37 -0.55 13.42
CA VAL A 81 10.73 -0.96 13.80
C VAL A 81 11.51 0.22 14.39
N LEU A 82 11.41 1.42 13.80
CA LEU A 82 12.06 2.61 14.35
C LEU A 82 11.51 2.97 15.74
N ALA A 83 10.18 2.88 15.93
CA ALA A 83 9.55 3.13 17.22
C ALA A 83 9.93 2.08 18.27
N ALA A 84 9.94 0.79 17.89
CA ALA A 84 10.36 -0.31 18.75
C ALA A 84 11.84 -0.20 19.14
N ARG A 85 12.71 0.17 18.19
CA ARG A 85 14.14 0.39 18.46
C ARG A 85 14.36 1.52 19.46
N GLU A 86 13.61 2.61 19.35
CA GLU A 86 13.68 3.70 20.33
C GLU A 86 13.06 3.35 21.69
N LEU A 87 12.08 2.45 21.75
CA LEU A 87 11.60 1.89 23.01
C LEU A 87 12.64 0.99 23.68
N TYR A 88 13.28 0.12 22.89
CA TYR A 88 14.33 -0.80 23.37
C TYR A 88 15.55 -0.07 23.89
N LYS A 89 15.97 1.06 23.29
CA LYS A 89 17.08 1.87 23.83
C LYS A 89 16.75 2.55 25.17
N ARG A 90 15.48 2.59 25.57
CA ARG A 90 15.00 3.30 26.77
C ARG A 90 14.64 2.37 27.93
N HIS A 91 14.56 1.07 27.69
CA HIS A 91 14.30 0.03 28.69
C HIS A 91 15.53 -0.87 28.79
#